data_AF-A0A965RST1-F1
#
_entry.id   AF-A0A965RST1-F1
#
_cell.length_a   1.000
_cell.length_b   1.000
_cell.length_c   1.000
_cell.angle_alpha   90.00
_cell.angle_beta   90.00
_cell.angle_gamma   90.00
#
_symmetry.space_group_name_H-M   'P 1'
#
loop_
_entity.id
_entity.type
_entity.pdbx_description
1 polymer ?
#
loop_
_entity_poly.entity_id
_entity_poly.type
_entity_poly.pdbx_seq_one_letter_code
_entity_poly.pdbx_strand_id
1 'polypeptide(L)'
;MISDSSIKWIENLAEQEGLILAGKLPNLDISRTRDEVLAVSTTLFIRDLKTQWLSLSKLFNSRMKEPSLCISWGELSDRPDSFFLERNSVRLVISSSRSGTIQIKCEKPALDTSSRTSTLFSGVLEARFSNFDEVTWYFLEKPITVEQFSRYYLTEFLQSSRAFDRLF
;
A
#
# COMPACT_ATOMS: atom_id res chain seq x y z
N MET A 1 10.79 -20.04 -9.50
CA MET A 1 9.52 -19.46 -9.98
C MET A 1 9.84 -18.12 -10.63
N ILE A 2 9.20 -17.79 -11.75
CA ILE A 2 9.33 -16.49 -12.42
C ILE A 2 8.40 -15.50 -11.72
N SER A 3 8.82 -14.26 -11.50
CA SER A 3 7.98 -13.24 -10.84
C SER A 3 6.96 -12.64 -11.82
N ASP A 4 5.79 -12.23 -11.33
CA ASP A 4 4.76 -11.57 -12.15
C ASP A 4 5.30 -10.28 -12.81
N SER A 5 6.19 -9.55 -12.12
CA SER A 5 6.89 -8.39 -12.67
C SER A 5 7.80 -8.76 -13.85
N SER A 6 8.51 -9.89 -13.77
CA SER A 6 9.34 -10.40 -14.86
C SER A 6 8.50 -10.85 -16.06
N ILE A 7 7.32 -11.46 -15.81
CA ILE A 7 6.37 -11.83 -16.86
C ILE A 7 5.89 -10.57 -17.59
N LYS A 8 5.42 -9.56 -16.84
CA LYS A 8 4.91 -8.34 -17.46
C LYS A 8 5.98 -7.58 -18.24
N TRP A 9 7.21 -7.57 -17.73
CA TRP A 9 8.36 -6.99 -18.40
C TRP A 9 8.59 -7.62 -19.78
N ILE A 10 8.67 -8.96 -19.87
CA ILE A 10 8.94 -9.63 -21.13
C ILE A 10 7.75 -9.58 -22.11
N GLU A 11 6.52 -9.63 -21.60
CA GLU A 11 5.30 -9.44 -22.41
C GLU A 11 5.32 -8.07 -23.12
N ASN A 12 5.62 -7.00 -22.38
CA ASN A 12 5.66 -5.66 -22.95
C ASN A 12 6.80 -5.53 -23.99
N LEU A 13 7.99 -6.06 -23.71
CA LEU A 13 9.07 -6.07 -24.70
C LEU A 13 8.68 -6.80 -25.99
N ALA A 14 8.02 -7.96 -25.88
CA ALA A 14 7.55 -8.72 -27.04
C ALA A 14 6.47 -7.97 -27.83
N GLU A 15 5.54 -7.30 -27.14
CA GLU A 15 4.53 -6.46 -27.78
C GLU A 15 5.16 -5.30 -28.57
N GLN A 16 6.14 -4.62 -27.97
CA GLN A 16 6.84 -3.51 -28.63
C GLN A 16 7.64 -3.97 -29.86
N GLU A 17 8.32 -5.11 -29.80
CA GLU A 17 8.99 -5.71 -30.97
C GLU A 17 8.00 -5.95 -32.13
N GLY A 18 6.81 -6.47 -31.83
CA GLY A 18 5.76 -6.63 -32.84
C GLY A 18 5.32 -5.30 -33.46
N LEU A 19 5.26 -4.23 -32.67
CA LEU A 19 4.91 -2.88 -33.17
C LEU A 19 6.03 -2.25 -34.00
N ILE A 20 7.29 -2.51 -33.65
CA ILE A 20 8.46 -2.05 -34.43
C ILE A 20 8.47 -2.73 -35.79
N LEU A 21 8.29 -4.05 -35.83
CA LEU A 21 8.19 -4.81 -37.08
C LEU A 21 7.03 -4.31 -37.96
N ALA A 22 5.92 -3.87 -37.35
CA ALA A 22 4.78 -3.29 -38.06
C ALA A 22 4.98 -1.81 -38.45
N GLY A 23 6.13 -1.20 -38.17
CA GLY A 23 6.43 0.21 -38.46
C GLY A 23 5.63 1.23 -37.64
N LYS A 24 4.96 0.78 -36.56
CA LYS A 24 4.12 1.64 -35.69
C LYS A 24 4.92 2.30 -34.58
N LEU A 25 6.11 1.78 -34.30
CA LEU A 25 7.00 2.25 -33.23
C LEU A 25 8.44 2.30 -33.80
N PRO A 26 9.19 3.38 -33.58
CA PRO A 26 10.54 3.49 -34.14
C PRO A 26 11.60 2.70 -33.34
N ASN A 27 11.39 2.49 -32.03
CA ASN A 27 12.32 1.83 -31.11
C ASN A 27 11.62 1.43 -29.80
N LEU A 28 12.28 0.58 -29.00
CA LEU A 28 11.77 0.18 -27.68
C LEU A 28 11.67 1.38 -26.72
N ASP A 29 10.52 1.50 -26.07
CA ASP A 29 10.24 2.42 -24.97
C ASP A 29 10.43 1.68 -23.62
N ILE A 30 11.65 1.76 -23.11
CA ILE A 30 12.03 1.17 -21.82
C ILE A 30 11.33 1.87 -20.65
N SER A 31 11.00 3.16 -20.78
CA SER A 31 10.34 3.91 -19.71
C SER A 31 8.92 3.40 -19.49
N ARG A 32 8.18 3.18 -20.58
CA ARG A 32 6.87 2.53 -20.52
C ARG A 32 6.94 1.15 -19.87
N THR A 33 7.92 0.33 -20.24
CA THR A 33 8.10 -0.99 -19.63
C THR A 33 8.35 -0.89 -18.12
N ARG A 34 9.17 0.07 -17.68
CA ARG A 34 9.44 0.31 -16.26
C ARG A 34 8.18 0.74 -15.50
N ASP A 35 7.36 1.61 -16.08
CA ASP A 35 6.11 2.06 -15.47
C ASP A 35 5.11 0.91 -15.28
N GLU A 36 5.01 -0.01 -16.25
CA GLU A 36 4.18 -1.20 -16.13
C GLU A 36 4.70 -2.18 -15.07
N VAL A 37 6.03 -2.37 -14.98
CA VAL A 37 6.65 -3.17 -13.92
C VAL A 37 6.39 -2.57 -12.54
N LEU A 38 6.47 -1.23 -12.41
CA LEU A 38 6.13 -0.53 -11.16
C LEU A 38 4.65 -0.68 -10.80
N ALA A 39 3.74 -0.63 -11.78
CA ALA A 39 2.32 -0.84 -11.56
C ALA A 39 2.08 -2.23 -10.95
N VAL A 40 2.63 -3.28 -11.57
CA VAL A 40 2.53 -4.67 -11.06
C VAL A 40 3.12 -4.77 -9.65
N SER A 41 4.33 -4.24 -9.43
CA SER A 41 4.97 -4.27 -8.12
C SER A 41 4.13 -3.56 -7.04
N THR A 42 3.47 -2.46 -7.40
CA THR A 42 2.58 -1.70 -6.49
C THR A 42 1.39 -2.53 -6.05
N THR A 43 0.68 -3.14 -7.00
CA THR A 43 -0.47 -4.00 -6.70
C THR A 43 -0.07 -5.20 -5.84
N LEU A 44 1.05 -5.85 -6.16
CA LEU A 44 1.58 -6.97 -5.37
C LEU A 44 1.91 -6.55 -3.93
N PHE A 45 2.62 -5.43 -3.76
CA PHE A 45 3.01 -4.96 -2.44
C PHE A 45 1.80 -4.60 -1.56
N ILE A 46 0.78 -3.94 -2.15
CA ILE A 46 -0.48 -3.64 -1.44
C ILE A 46 -1.21 -4.94 -1.05
N ARG A 47 -1.28 -5.92 -1.95
CA ARG A 47 -1.90 -7.22 -1.67
C ARG A 47 -1.19 -7.96 -0.54
N ASP A 48 0.13 -7.93 -0.52
CA ASP A 48 0.95 -8.57 0.50
C ASP A 48 0.78 -7.85 1.84
N LEU A 49 0.77 -6.51 1.86
CA LEU A 49 0.43 -5.71 3.03
C LEU A 49 -0.95 -6.07 3.57
N LYS A 50 -1.98 -6.09 2.71
CA LYS A 50 -3.36 -6.43 3.08
C LYS A 50 -3.42 -7.81 3.73
N THR A 51 -2.78 -8.81 3.11
CA THR A 51 -2.74 -10.18 3.64
C THR A 51 -2.07 -10.23 5.00
N GLN A 52 -0.92 -9.58 5.14
CA GLN A 52 -0.19 -9.52 6.41
C GLN A 52 -0.99 -8.80 7.49
N TRP A 53 -1.60 -7.66 7.19
CA TRP A 53 -2.35 -6.86 8.15
C TRP A 53 -3.64 -7.53 8.58
N LEU A 54 -4.32 -8.23 7.67
CA LEU A 54 -5.49 -9.03 8.01
C LEU A 54 -5.12 -10.18 8.96
N SER A 55 -4.02 -10.87 8.70
CA SER A 55 -3.51 -11.92 9.57
C SER A 55 -3.14 -11.39 10.96
N LEU A 56 -2.36 -10.29 11.01
CA LEU A 56 -1.95 -9.66 12.27
C LEU A 56 -3.14 -9.09 13.05
N SER A 57 -4.13 -8.51 12.38
CA SER A 57 -5.34 -7.99 13.02
C SER A 57 -6.19 -9.11 13.62
N LYS A 58 -6.34 -10.24 12.92
CA LYS A 58 -7.01 -11.44 13.46
C LYS A 58 -6.29 -11.97 14.70
N LEU A 59 -4.96 -12.06 14.64
CA LEU A 59 -4.15 -12.50 15.79
C LEU A 59 -4.30 -11.53 16.97
N PHE A 60 -4.20 -10.22 16.72
CA PHE A 60 -4.42 -9.20 17.75
C PHE A 60 -5.81 -9.33 18.38
N ASN A 61 -6.86 -9.38 17.57
CA ASN A 61 -8.25 -9.48 18.04
C ASN A 61 -8.49 -10.77 18.85
N SER A 62 -7.88 -11.89 18.47
CA SER A 62 -7.99 -13.15 19.25
C SER A 62 -7.41 -13.08 20.65
N ARG A 63 -6.53 -12.11 20.91
CA ARG A 63 -5.93 -11.86 22.23
C ARG A 63 -6.67 -10.75 23.00
N MET A 64 -7.53 -9.98 22.33
CA MET A 64 -8.29 -8.90 22.96
C MET A 64 -9.54 -9.46 23.64
N LYS A 65 -9.74 -9.09 24.91
CA LYS A 65 -10.93 -9.48 25.68
C LYS A 65 -12.12 -8.54 25.45
N GLU A 66 -11.84 -7.32 25.00
CA GLU A 66 -12.82 -6.24 24.85
C GLU A 66 -13.14 -6.05 23.36
N PRO A 67 -14.36 -6.38 22.91
CA PRO A 67 -14.75 -6.28 21.51
C PRO A 67 -14.67 -4.86 20.94
N SER A 68 -14.91 -3.83 21.77
CA SER A 68 -14.83 -2.43 21.34
C SER A 68 -13.42 -2.00 20.92
N LEU A 69 -12.39 -2.72 21.38
CA LEU A 69 -10.99 -2.44 21.06
C LEU A 69 -10.43 -3.31 19.92
N CYS A 70 -11.26 -4.14 19.30
CA CYS A 70 -10.89 -4.94 18.14
C CYS A 70 -10.69 -4.06 16.90
N ILE A 71 -9.83 -4.51 16.01
CA ILE A 71 -9.57 -3.89 14.72
C ILE A 71 -10.58 -4.43 13.71
N SER A 72 -11.35 -3.56 13.08
CA SER A 72 -12.12 -3.88 11.87
C SER A 72 -11.31 -3.52 10.63
N TRP A 73 -11.68 -4.11 9.50
CA TRP A 73 -11.03 -3.85 8.21
C TRP A 73 -12.08 -3.78 7.11
N GLY A 74 -11.73 -3.11 6.01
CA GLY A 74 -12.57 -3.02 4.83
C GLY A 74 -11.79 -2.63 3.59
N GLU A 75 -12.49 -2.63 2.46
CA GLU A 75 -11.98 -2.20 1.16
C GLU A 75 -12.62 -0.88 0.77
N LEU A 76 -11.90 -0.08 -0.02
CA LEU A 76 -12.44 1.17 -0.56
C LEU A 76 -13.13 0.88 -1.90
N SER A 77 -14.42 1.20 -1.99
CA SER A 77 -15.22 0.90 -3.18
C SER A 77 -14.78 1.67 -4.43
N ASP A 78 -14.15 2.84 -4.25
CA ASP A 78 -13.68 3.71 -5.33
C ASP A 78 -12.28 3.36 -5.83
N ARG A 79 -11.53 2.52 -5.12
CA ARG A 79 -10.13 2.20 -5.42
C ARG A 79 -9.85 0.70 -5.28
N PRO A 80 -9.92 -0.07 -6.38
CA PRO A 80 -9.37 -1.42 -6.39
C PRO A 80 -7.87 -1.29 -6.07
N ASP A 81 -7.35 -2.10 -5.14
CA ASP A 81 -6.02 -1.94 -4.54
C ASP A 81 -5.93 -0.86 -3.42
N SER A 82 -7.01 -0.68 -2.67
CA SER A 82 -6.96 0.09 -1.43
C SER A 82 -7.75 -0.60 -0.32
N PHE A 83 -7.26 -0.50 0.90
CA PHE A 83 -7.91 -1.08 2.08
C PHE A 83 -7.72 -0.17 3.28
N PHE A 84 -8.53 -0.39 4.31
CA PHE A 84 -8.40 0.32 5.57
C PHE A 84 -8.53 -0.60 6.78
N LEU A 85 -7.92 -0.16 7.88
CA LEU A 85 -8.19 -0.64 9.22
C LEU A 85 -8.92 0.43 10.01
N GLU A 86 -9.82 0.02 10.89
CA GLU A 86 -10.57 0.95 11.73
C GLU A 86 -10.65 0.43 13.16
N ARG A 87 -10.48 1.35 14.12
CA ARG A 87 -10.55 1.08 15.56
C ARG A 87 -10.81 2.38 16.31
N ASN A 88 -11.77 2.39 17.24
CA ASN A 88 -12.11 3.56 18.07
C ASN A 88 -12.36 4.83 17.23
N SER A 89 -13.10 4.68 16.12
CA SER A 89 -13.35 5.75 15.14
C SER A 89 -12.10 6.35 14.48
N VAL A 90 -10.92 5.76 14.67
CA VAL A 90 -9.70 6.09 13.94
C VAL A 90 -9.56 5.13 12.77
N ARG A 91 -9.33 5.66 11.57
CA ARG A 91 -9.19 4.89 10.35
C ARG A 91 -7.78 5.06 9.76
N LEU A 92 -7.13 3.95 9.47
CA LEU A 92 -5.87 3.88 8.74
C LEU A 92 -6.12 3.38 7.33
N VAL A 93 -5.87 4.22 6.34
CA VAL A 93 -6.10 3.95 4.92
C VAL A 93 -4.76 3.72 4.22
N ILE A 94 -4.72 2.68 3.38
CA ILE A 94 -3.61 2.36 2.48
C ILE A 94 -4.16 2.39 1.06
N SER A 95 -3.54 3.20 0.21
CA SER A 95 -3.97 3.35 -1.19
C SER A 95 -2.80 3.64 -2.11
N SER A 96 -2.83 3.13 -3.34
CA SER A 96 -1.92 3.62 -4.39
C SER A 96 -2.33 5.03 -4.81
N SER A 97 -1.33 5.88 -5.08
CA SER A 97 -1.55 7.21 -5.69
C SER A 97 -1.12 7.24 -7.16
N ARG A 98 -0.09 6.46 -7.50
CA ARG A 98 0.43 6.21 -8.85
C ARG A 98 1.30 4.94 -8.82
N SER A 99 1.70 4.45 -9.99
CA SER A 99 2.68 3.36 -10.10
C SER A 99 3.95 3.70 -9.33
N GLY A 100 4.35 2.79 -8.44
CA GLY A 100 5.51 2.94 -7.58
C GLY A 100 5.30 3.85 -6.37
N THR A 101 4.07 4.26 -6.04
CA THR A 101 3.81 5.11 -4.86
C THR A 101 2.57 4.67 -4.08
N ILE A 102 2.76 4.31 -2.82
CA ILE A 102 1.69 3.95 -1.89
C ILE A 102 1.59 5.02 -0.81
N GLN A 103 0.39 5.53 -0.60
CA GLN A 103 0.09 6.49 0.45
C GLN A 103 -0.55 5.79 1.65
N ILE A 104 -0.15 6.23 2.83
CA ILE A 104 -0.67 5.77 4.11
C ILE A 104 -1.17 6.97 4.88
N LYS A 105 -2.40 6.89 5.36
CA LYS A 105 -3.03 8.02 6.06
C LYS A 105 -3.87 7.52 7.22
N CYS A 106 -3.58 8.03 8.41
CA CYS A 106 -4.36 7.77 9.61
C CYS A 106 -5.19 9.00 9.94
N GLU A 107 -6.49 8.81 10.09
CA GLU A 107 -7.45 9.89 10.27
C GLU A 107 -8.42 9.60 11.40
N LYS A 108 -8.95 10.68 11.99
CA LYS A 108 -10.06 10.65 12.94
C LYS A 108 -11.13 11.67 12.55
N PRO A 109 -12.39 11.47 12.95
CA PRO A 109 -13.42 12.52 12.89
C PRO A 109 -12.96 13.75 13.67
N ALA A 110 -13.16 14.94 13.10
CA ALA A 110 -13.02 16.20 13.82
C ALA A 110 -14.20 16.40 14.77
N LEU A 111 -13.95 16.94 15.96
CA LEU A 111 -14.97 17.22 16.98
C LEU A 111 -15.92 18.36 16.56
N ASP A 112 -15.46 19.26 15.69
CA ASP A 112 -16.20 20.44 15.25
C ASP A 112 -16.54 20.33 13.76
N THR A 113 -17.82 20.10 13.45
CA THR A 113 -18.48 19.98 12.12
C THR A 113 -18.42 18.61 11.41
N SER A 114 -19.59 18.18 10.95
CA SER A 114 -20.01 16.81 10.57
C SER A 114 -19.37 16.20 9.32
N SER A 115 -18.22 16.68 8.85
CA SER A 115 -17.56 16.08 7.67
C SER A 115 -16.04 16.24 7.59
N ARG A 116 -15.39 16.89 8.56
CA ARG A 116 -13.93 17.09 8.52
C ARG A 116 -13.23 15.94 9.24
N THR A 117 -12.23 15.35 8.60
CA THR A 117 -11.30 14.41 9.25
C THR A 117 -9.99 15.12 9.59
N SER A 118 -9.44 14.82 10.76
CA SER A 118 -8.11 15.27 11.17
C SER A 118 -7.12 14.16 10.88
N THR A 119 -6.04 14.48 10.16
CA THR A 119 -4.93 13.54 9.96
C THR A 119 -4.12 13.44 11.25
N LEU A 120 -3.93 12.23 11.76
CA LEU A 120 -3.07 11.95 12.91
C LEU A 120 -1.62 11.77 12.47
N PHE A 121 -1.42 10.97 11.42
CA PHE A 121 -0.14 10.80 10.76
C PHE A 121 -0.35 10.37 9.30
N SER A 122 0.68 10.56 8.49
CA SER A 122 0.69 10.12 7.10
C SER A 122 2.10 9.73 6.67
N GLY A 123 2.20 8.87 5.67
CA GLY A 123 3.47 8.51 5.05
C GLY A 123 3.31 8.09 3.61
N VAL A 124 4.45 8.00 2.94
CA VAL A 124 4.56 7.61 1.54
C VAL A 124 5.62 6.53 1.41
N LEU A 125 5.27 5.48 0.70
CA LEU A 125 6.19 4.45 0.24
C LEU A 125 6.48 4.66 -1.23
N GLU A 126 7.76 4.56 -1.58
CA GLU A 126 8.23 4.72 -2.96
C GLU A 126 8.93 3.46 -3.41
N ALA A 127 8.50 2.91 -4.54
CA ALA A 127 9.21 1.85 -5.22
C ALA A 127 10.25 2.46 -6.16
N ARG A 128 11.47 1.94 -6.09
CA ARG A 128 12.59 2.37 -6.93
C ARG A 128 13.24 1.15 -7.53
N PHE A 129 13.67 1.28 -8.77
CA PHE A 129 14.55 0.28 -9.37
C PHE A 129 15.92 0.36 -8.71
N SER A 130 16.35 -0.76 -8.16
CA SER A 130 17.67 -0.99 -7.59
C SER A 130 18.57 -1.66 -8.63
N ASN A 131 19.68 -2.24 -8.17
CA ASN A 131 20.60 -2.99 -9.01
C ASN A 131 19.85 -4.08 -9.80
N PHE A 132 20.27 -4.29 -11.06
CA PHE A 132 19.69 -5.29 -11.96
C PHE A 132 18.19 -5.12 -12.24
N ASP A 133 17.68 -3.88 -12.17
CA ASP A 133 16.27 -3.55 -12.42
C ASP A 133 15.27 -4.26 -11.47
N GLU A 134 15.72 -4.65 -10.28
CA GLU A 134 14.84 -5.15 -9.23
C GLU A 134 14.10 -3.98 -8.54
N VAL A 135 12.79 -4.11 -8.35
CA VAL A 135 12.00 -3.09 -7.64
C VAL A 135 12.15 -3.27 -6.13
N THR A 136 12.69 -2.25 -5.46
CA THR A 136 12.82 -2.20 -4.00
C THR A 136 11.94 -1.08 -3.44
N TRP A 137 11.28 -1.35 -2.30
CA TRP A 137 10.41 -0.39 -1.62
C TRP A 137 11.16 0.40 -0.55
N TYR A 138 10.89 1.70 -0.48
CA TYR A 138 11.54 2.63 0.44
C TYR A 138 10.53 3.40 1.29
N PHE A 139 10.88 3.59 2.55
CA PHE A 139 10.22 4.50 3.48
C PHE A 139 11.26 5.45 4.07
N LEU A 140 11.11 6.76 3.87
CA LEU A 140 12.06 7.77 4.34
C LEU A 140 13.52 7.43 3.94
N GLU A 141 13.74 7.17 2.65
CA GLU A 141 15.05 6.80 2.07
C GLU A 141 15.64 5.47 2.57
N LYS A 142 14.90 4.69 3.36
CA LYS A 142 15.36 3.38 3.85
C LYS A 142 14.63 2.24 3.14
N PRO A 143 15.35 1.22 2.64
CA PRO A 143 14.71 0.05 2.07
C PRO A 143 13.93 -0.69 3.15
N ILE A 144 12.74 -1.16 2.82
CA ILE A 144 11.82 -1.81 3.76
C ILE A 144 11.25 -3.11 3.20
N THR A 145 10.94 -4.03 4.11
CA THR A 145 10.08 -5.18 3.82
C THR A 145 8.65 -4.91 4.26
N VAL A 146 7.69 -5.66 3.70
CA VAL A 146 6.28 -5.65 4.12
C VAL A 146 6.16 -5.85 5.64
N GLU A 147 6.99 -6.73 6.21
CA GLU A 147 6.97 -7.05 7.64
C GLU A 147 7.45 -5.91 8.52
N GLN A 148 8.58 -5.29 8.17
CA GLN A 148 9.11 -4.14 8.91
C GLN A 148 8.12 -2.98 8.90
N PHE A 149 7.54 -2.71 7.72
CA PHE A 149 6.54 -1.67 7.54
C PHE A 149 5.26 -1.94 8.34
N SER A 150 4.78 -3.18 8.29
CA SER A 150 3.60 -3.61 9.04
C SER A 150 3.78 -3.42 10.54
N ARG A 151 4.93 -3.81 11.10
CA ARG A 151 5.22 -3.62 12.53
C ARG A 151 5.19 -2.16 12.92
N TYR A 152 5.81 -1.28 12.13
CA TYR A 152 5.86 0.15 12.42
C TYR A 152 4.46 0.77 12.40
N TYR A 153 3.73 0.67 11.29
CA TYR A 153 2.45 1.36 11.13
C TYR A 153 1.33 0.76 11.97
N LEU A 154 1.28 -0.57 12.17
CA LEU A 154 0.30 -1.14 13.09
C LEU A 154 0.56 -0.72 14.53
N THR A 155 1.82 -0.58 14.95
CA THR A 155 2.13 -0.10 16.31
C THR A 155 1.65 1.34 16.49
N GLU A 156 2.00 2.23 15.56
CA GLU A 156 1.57 3.63 15.54
C GLU A 156 0.05 3.76 15.54
N PHE A 157 -0.64 2.94 14.74
CA PHE A 157 -2.10 2.91 14.67
C PHE A 157 -2.74 2.52 16.00
N LEU A 158 -2.28 1.43 16.62
CA LEU A 158 -2.84 0.94 17.88
C LEU A 158 -2.57 1.89 19.05
N GLN A 159 -1.49 2.66 19.01
CA GLN A 159 -1.21 3.71 19.99
C GLN A 159 -2.14 4.91 19.78
N SER A 160 -2.23 5.38 18.54
CA SER A 160 -3.05 6.53 18.15
C SER A 160 -4.54 6.30 18.39
N SER A 161 -5.03 5.09 18.14
CA SER A 161 -6.44 4.73 18.33
C SER A 161 -6.85 4.60 19.81
N ARG A 162 -5.89 4.43 20.74
CA ARG A 162 -6.16 4.36 22.18
C ARG A 162 -6.29 5.74 22.82
N ALA A 163 -5.49 6.70 22.39
CA ALA A 163 -5.43 8.03 23.02
C ALA A 163 -6.77 8.79 22.93
N PHE A 164 -7.59 8.47 21.93
CA PHE A 164 -8.89 9.10 21.74
C PHE A 164 -9.95 8.68 22.78
N ASP A 165 -9.84 7.47 23.32
CA ASP A 165 -10.81 6.91 24.27
C ASP A 165 -10.71 7.51 25.68
N ARG A 166 -9.69 8.35 25.94
CA ARG A 166 -9.44 8.98 27.26
C ARG A 166 -9.93 10.42 27.37
N LEU A 167 -10.61 10.93 26.35
CA LEU A 167 -11.12 12.30 26.32
C LEU A 167 -12.63 12.40 26.60
N PHE A 168 -13.26 11.30 27.02
CA PHE A 168 -14.64 11.24 27.49
C PHE A 168 -14.73 10.42 28.78
#